data_AF-A0AAX3YPD3-F1
#
_entry.id   AF-A0AAX3YPD3-F1
#
_cell.length_a   1.000
_cell.length_b   1.000
_cell.length_c   1.000
_cell.angle_alpha   90.00
_cell.angle_beta   90.00
_cell.angle_gamma   90.00
#
_symmetry.space_group_name_H-M   'P 1'
#
loop_
_entity.id
_entity.type
_entity.pdbx_description
1 polymer ?
#
loop_
_entity_poly.entity_id
_entity_poly.type
_entity_poly.pdbx_seq_one_letter_code
_entity_poly.pdbx_strand_id
1 'polypeptide(L)'
;MPEYVEKASDMGPQFRVPMTRKRRAAAARRGNQGVASGTVRRHGWRRTSADEQLLEFAGAFGAITLRHAAEYFYGGVWETARKRVQFMREAGLLERSDNLRWAGTVVYPTASGMAAAAAPGLPELRALVPSEERMLHRLLVAEAALRMRARGVRVVAERQMRAVERANDSGQAAETFARFCGVAVAGSPAAGEFGVSVSPTVDGNGRARWFGVPVGMAGELHWPDFTAIVGGRIVAVEMEITHKERWRMLQVLRGYKLSIEAGHVAQVLWEVTPDVQMQLEGRRGADGWDDGLLADLGFLESGQVPDWSVKGRPMVVRAAQGRDEGVRYALSQKTLPPSLRCSYRLWRQWLQVWEQDASALEFEEWLMRPRTMTQLRAMSQ
;
A
#
# COMPACT_ATOMS: atom_id res chain seq x y z
N MET A 1 23.73 -7.02 -32.65
CA MET A 1 23.27 -7.94 -31.56
C MET A 1 24.02 -9.24 -31.75
N PRO A 2 24.74 -9.76 -30.73
CA PRO A 2 25.49 -11.01 -30.89
C PRO A 2 24.54 -12.20 -31.14
N GLU A 3 24.87 -13.04 -32.11
CA GLU A 3 24.05 -14.18 -32.56
C GLU A 3 24.29 -15.48 -31.75
N TYR A 4 25.38 -15.51 -30.97
CA TYR A 4 25.87 -16.69 -30.27
C TYR A 4 26.16 -16.38 -28.80
N VAL A 5 26.15 -17.41 -27.96
CA VAL A 5 26.69 -17.37 -26.59
C VAL A 5 27.94 -18.24 -26.56
N GLU A 6 29.06 -17.68 -26.08
CA GLU A 6 30.27 -18.46 -25.80
C GLU A 6 30.06 -19.20 -24.47
N LYS A 7 30.20 -20.53 -24.50
CA LYS A 7 30.34 -21.34 -23.30
C LYS A 7 31.83 -21.51 -23.02
N ALA A 8 32.28 -21.09 -21.84
CA ALA A 8 33.56 -21.57 -21.32
C ALA A 8 33.45 -23.10 -21.16
N SER A 9 34.37 -23.81 -21.79
CA SER A 9 34.58 -25.24 -21.57
C SER A 9 35.94 -25.36 -20.89
N ASP A 10 35.98 -25.99 -19.71
CA ASP A 10 37.23 -26.12 -18.95
C ASP A 10 38.24 -27.06 -19.64
N MET A 11 37.86 -27.77 -20.72
CA MET A 11 38.71 -28.76 -21.40
C MET A 11 38.33 -28.94 -22.90
N GLY A 12 38.44 -27.91 -23.75
CA GLY A 12 38.21 -28.07 -25.20
C GLY A 12 37.74 -26.82 -25.98
N PRO A 13 37.66 -26.90 -27.33
CA PRO A 13 37.40 -25.75 -28.20
C PRO A 13 36.08 -25.05 -27.86
N GLN A 14 36.10 -23.70 -27.88
CA GLN A 14 34.95 -22.86 -27.55
C GLN A 14 33.77 -23.12 -28.50
N PHE A 15 32.72 -23.77 -28.02
CA PHE A 15 31.51 -24.00 -28.80
C PHE A 15 30.60 -22.76 -28.76
N ARG A 16 30.35 -22.16 -29.93
CA ARG A 16 29.35 -21.10 -30.12
C ARG A 16 27.97 -21.72 -30.27
N VAL A 17 27.12 -21.55 -29.27
CA VAL A 17 25.73 -22.05 -29.32
C VAL A 17 24.81 -20.94 -29.85
N PRO A 18 24.01 -21.17 -30.92
CA PRO A 18 23.06 -20.19 -31.42
C PRO A 18 22.09 -19.73 -30.33
N MET A 19 21.83 -18.43 -30.23
CA MET A 19 20.86 -17.94 -29.26
C MET A 19 19.44 -18.41 -29.60
N THR A 20 18.77 -19.04 -28.63
CA THR A 20 17.34 -19.34 -28.73
C THR A 20 16.54 -18.08 -29.02
N ARG A 21 15.39 -18.21 -29.71
CA ARG A 21 14.50 -17.07 -30.02
C ARG A 21 14.15 -16.26 -28.76
N LYS A 22 13.97 -16.94 -27.63
CA LYS A 22 13.72 -16.33 -26.31
C LYS A 22 14.91 -15.49 -25.82
N ARG A 23 16.15 -16.00 -25.92
CA ARG A 23 17.36 -15.26 -25.53
C ARG A 23 17.61 -14.05 -26.43
N ARG A 24 17.40 -14.18 -27.74
CA ARG A 24 17.47 -13.05 -28.69
C ARG A 24 16.45 -11.96 -28.35
N ALA A 25 15.20 -12.34 -28.06
CA ALA A 25 14.17 -11.38 -27.67
C ALA A 25 14.51 -10.66 -26.35
N ALA A 26 15.06 -11.36 -25.36
CA ALA A 26 15.50 -10.78 -24.10
C ALA A 26 16.71 -9.86 -24.25
N ALA A 27 17.71 -10.24 -25.04
CA ALA A 27 18.84 -9.38 -25.41
C ALA A 27 18.35 -8.12 -26.15
N ALA A 28 17.38 -8.28 -27.04
CA ALA A 28 16.81 -7.19 -27.79
C ALA A 28 16.03 -6.19 -26.93
N ARG A 29 15.28 -6.65 -25.91
CA ARG A 29 14.68 -5.77 -24.91
C ARG A 29 15.73 -5.01 -24.09
N ARG A 30 16.77 -5.71 -23.63
CA ARG A 30 17.87 -5.09 -22.88
C ARG A 30 18.68 -4.07 -23.68
N GLY A 31 18.80 -4.25 -24.99
CA GLY A 31 19.47 -3.28 -25.86
C GLY A 31 18.61 -2.08 -26.27
N ASN A 32 17.30 -2.10 -26.00
CA ASN A 32 16.36 -1.04 -26.39
C ASN A 32 15.55 -0.55 -25.17
N GLN A 33 16.19 -0.43 -24.00
CA GLN A 33 15.53 0.03 -22.78
C GLN A 33 15.07 1.49 -22.90
N GLY A 34 14.04 1.84 -22.13
CA GLY A 34 13.55 3.22 -22.02
C GLY A 34 12.04 3.34 -22.20
N VAL A 35 11.55 4.59 -22.12
CA VAL A 35 10.12 4.95 -22.05
C VAL A 35 9.29 4.34 -23.20
N ALA A 36 9.84 4.32 -24.41
CA ALA A 36 9.18 3.78 -25.60
C ALA A 36 9.13 2.23 -25.65
N SER A 37 9.72 1.54 -24.68
CA SER A 37 9.79 0.08 -24.68
C SER A 37 8.41 -0.56 -24.63
N GLY A 38 8.12 -1.40 -25.63
CA GLY A 38 6.88 -2.16 -25.69
C GLY A 38 5.65 -1.35 -26.15
N THR A 39 5.80 -0.11 -26.64
CA THR A 39 4.68 0.63 -27.26
C THR A 39 4.17 -0.05 -28.53
N VAL A 40 5.09 -0.62 -29.30
CA VAL A 40 4.83 -1.43 -30.50
C VAL A 40 5.22 -2.89 -30.27
N ARG A 41 4.66 -3.82 -31.05
CA ARG A 41 4.99 -5.24 -30.99
C ARG A 41 6.38 -5.52 -31.57
N ARG A 42 7.42 -5.15 -30.83
CA ARG A 42 8.83 -5.34 -31.17
C ARG A 42 9.52 -6.16 -30.07
N HIS A 43 10.56 -6.91 -30.41
CA HIS A 43 11.31 -7.72 -29.43
C HIS A 43 10.44 -8.75 -28.68
N GLY A 44 9.40 -9.27 -29.32
CA GLY A 44 8.56 -10.36 -28.81
C GLY A 44 7.53 -9.98 -27.75
N TRP A 45 7.26 -8.69 -27.52
CA TRP A 45 6.21 -8.25 -26.62
C TRP A 45 5.67 -6.86 -26.99
N ARG A 46 4.52 -6.48 -26.39
CA ARG A 46 3.92 -5.14 -26.39
C ARG A 46 3.32 -4.93 -25.00
N ARG A 47 3.48 -3.74 -24.43
CA ARG A 47 2.80 -3.31 -23.20
C ARG A 47 1.29 -3.34 -23.43
N THR A 48 0.58 -3.84 -22.44
CA THR A 48 -0.89 -3.83 -22.38
C THR A 48 -1.34 -2.80 -21.38
N SER A 49 -2.63 -2.47 -21.38
CA SER A 49 -3.25 -1.65 -20.34
C SER A 49 -2.94 -2.17 -18.93
N ALA A 50 -2.93 -3.48 -18.72
CA ALA A 50 -2.54 -4.09 -17.44
C ALA A 50 -1.09 -3.78 -17.02
N ASP A 51 -0.15 -3.73 -17.98
CA ASP A 51 1.25 -3.39 -17.68
C ASP A 51 1.37 -1.91 -17.29
N GLU A 52 0.65 -1.04 -18.00
CA GLU A 52 0.63 0.40 -17.75
C GLU A 52 0.00 0.71 -16.39
N GLN A 53 -1.13 0.06 -16.06
CA GLN A 53 -1.76 0.15 -14.75
C GLN A 53 -0.86 -0.35 -13.63
N LEU A 54 -0.06 -1.41 -13.86
CA LEU A 54 0.91 -1.89 -12.88
C LEU A 54 2.02 -0.87 -12.67
N LEU A 55 2.58 -0.29 -13.74
CA LEU A 55 3.62 0.73 -13.64
C LEU A 55 3.13 1.99 -12.92
N GLU A 56 1.92 2.46 -13.26
CA GLU A 56 1.27 3.60 -12.60
C GLU A 56 1.09 3.34 -11.10
N PHE A 57 0.50 2.19 -10.75
CA PHE A 57 0.23 1.84 -9.36
C PHE A 57 1.53 1.65 -8.55
N ALA A 58 2.49 0.89 -9.09
CA ALA A 58 3.77 0.69 -8.44
C ALA A 58 4.58 1.99 -8.35
N GLY A 59 4.36 2.95 -9.25
CA GLY A 59 4.95 4.29 -9.18
C GLY A 59 4.37 5.14 -8.07
N ALA A 60 3.03 5.16 -7.96
CA ALA A 60 2.31 5.90 -6.94
C ALA A 60 2.59 5.35 -5.52
N PHE A 61 2.55 4.03 -5.34
CA PHE A 61 2.74 3.36 -4.04
C PHE A 61 4.19 2.92 -3.77
N GLY A 62 5.06 3.03 -4.77
CA GLY A 62 6.50 2.81 -4.68
C GLY A 62 6.97 1.36 -4.74
N ALA A 63 6.15 0.38 -4.38
CA ALA A 63 6.49 -1.04 -4.54
C ALA A 63 5.24 -1.93 -4.50
N ILE A 64 5.34 -3.12 -5.07
CA ILE A 64 4.28 -4.14 -5.07
C ILE A 64 4.92 -5.54 -5.18
N THR A 65 4.29 -6.58 -4.61
CA THR A 65 4.77 -7.95 -4.81
C THR A 65 4.34 -8.50 -6.17
N LEU A 66 5.04 -9.51 -6.67
CA LEU A 66 4.61 -10.23 -7.87
C LEU A 66 3.25 -10.93 -7.66
N ARG A 67 2.90 -11.27 -6.41
CA ARG A 67 1.60 -11.90 -6.05
C ARG A 67 0.47 -10.88 -6.15
N HIS A 68 0.64 -9.69 -5.60
CA HIS A 68 -0.27 -8.57 -5.83
C HIS A 68 -0.41 -8.26 -7.32
N ALA A 69 0.69 -8.25 -8.08
CA ALA A 69 0.63 -8.05 -9.53
C ALA A 69 -0.24 -9.12 -10.22
N ALA A 70 -0.05 -10.40 -9.87
CA ALA A 70 -0.85 -11.50 -10.41
C ALA A 70 -2.33 -11.35 -10.09
N GLU A 71 -2.67 -11.14 -8.82
CA GLU A 71 -4.04 -11.03 -8.33
C GLU A 71 -4.78 -9.84 -8.96
N TYR A 72 -4.21 -8.64 -8.90
CA TYR A 72 -4.94 -7.41 -9.20
C TYR A 72 -4.80 -6.89 -10.65
N PHE A 73 -3.79 -7.33 -11.41
CA PHE A 73 -3.52 -6.82 -12.76
C PHE A 73 -3.60 -7.89 -13.84
N TYR A 74 -3.38 -9.15 -13.49
CA TYR A 74 -3.32 -10.26 -14.44
C TYR A 74 -4.33 -11.36 -14.14
N GLY A 75 -5.44 -11.03 -13.47
CA GLY A 75 -6.59 -11.92 -13.27
C GLY A 75 -6.27 -13.17 -12.45
N GLY A 76 -5.33 -13.08 -11.50
CA GLY A 76 -4.86 -14.20 -10.71
C GLY A 76 -3.86 -15.13 -11.43
N VAL A 77 -3.50 -14.86 -12.69
CA VAL A 77 -2.63 -15.76 -13.48
C VAL A 77 -1.15 -15.48 -13.20
N TRP A 78 -0.56 -16.26 -12.29
CA TRP A 78 0.83 -16.12 -11.84
C TRP A 78 1.86 -16.15 -12.98
N GLU A 79 1.76 -17.09 -13.91
CA GLU A 79 2.68 -17.25 -15.04
C GLU A 79 2.66 -16.02 -15.94
N THR A 80 1.48 -15.43 -16.14
CA THR A 80 1.31 -14.19 -16.89
C THR A 80 2.02 -13.06 -16.18
N ALA A 81 1.74 -12.84 -14.90
CA ALA A 81 2.39 -11.80 -14.10
C ALA A 81 3.92 -11.92 -14.15
N ARG A 82 4.45 -13.13 -13.88
CA ARG A 82 5.89 -13.42 -13.91
C ARG A 82 6.50 -13.08 -15.27
N LYS A 83 5.85 -13.49 -16.36
CA LYS A 83 6.33 -13.25 -17.73
C LYS A 83 6.29 -11.76 -18.09
N ARG A 84 5.20 -11.06 -17.78
CA ARG A 84 4.99 -9.63 -18.09
C ARG A 84 5.94 -8.75 -17.30
N VAL A 85 6.07 -8.99 -15.99
CA VAL A 85 7.04 -8.30 -15.13
C VAL A 85 8.48 -8.53 -15.62
N GLN A 86 8.84 -9.75 -16.00
CA GLN A 86 10.17 -10.02 -16.56
C GLN A 86 10.42 -9.25 -17.87
N PHE A 87 9.41 -9.09 -18.72
CA PHE A 87 9.56 -8.28 -19.94
C PHE A 87 9.77 -6.80 -19.64
N MET A 88 8.99 -6.23 -18.71
CA MET A 88 9.16 -4.84 -18.26
C MET A 88 10.52 -4.60 -17.61
N ARG A 89 11.01 -5.57 -16.81
CA ARG A 89 12.35 -5.53 -16.23
C ARG A 89 13.44 -5.56 -17.30
N GLU A 90 13.36 -6.49 -18.25
CA GLU A 90 14.33 -6.55 -19.35
C GLU A 90 14.34 -5.28 -20.20
N ALA A 91 13.19 -4.63 -20.31
CA ALA A 91 12.99 -3.33 -20.95
C ALA A 91 13.42 -2.11 -20.10
N GLY A 92 13.90 -2.32 -18.87
CA GLY A 92 14.38 -1.26 -17.99
C GLY A 92 13.26 -0.38 -17.41
N LEU A 93 12.02 -0.86 -17.36
CA LEU A 93 10.87 -0.15 -16.80
C LEU A 93 10.64 -0.50 -15.32
N LEU A 94 11.01 -1.71 -14.91
CA LEU A 94 10.90 -2.19 -13.53
C LEU A 94 12.26 -2.67 -13.04
N GLU A 95 12.53 -2.42 -11.76
CA GLU A 95 13.50 -3.16 -10.99
C GLU A 95 12.82 -4.25 -10.16
N ARG A 96 13.63 -5.21 -9.70
CA ARG A 96 13.17 -6.27 -8.80
C ARG A 96 14.07 -6.34 -7.56
N SER A 97 13.48 -6.65 -6.41
CA SER A 97 14.18 -7.07 -5.21
C SER A 97 13.64 -8.42 -4.76
N ASP A 98 14.55 -9.37 -4.52
CA ASP A 98 14.26 -10.71 -3.99
C ASP A 98 14.90 -10.89 -2.60
N ASN A 99 15.35 -9.80 -1.96
CA ASN A 99 16.11 -9.84 -0.71
C ASN A 99 15.23 -10.21 0.50
N LEU A 100 13.95 -9.83 0.45
CA LEU A 100 12.99 -10.09 1.50
C LEU A 100 12.30 -11.44 1.24
N ARG A 101 12.84 -12.51 1.83
CA ARG A 101 12.35 -13.88 1.63
C ARG A 101 10.84 -14.03 1.85
N TRP A 102 10.27 -13.30 2.81
CA TRP A 102 8.83 -13.31 3.09
C TRP A 102 8.02 -12.65 1.97
N ALA A 103 8.49 -11.54 1.40
CA ALA A 103 7.78 -10.81 0.35
C ALA A 103 7.85 -11.51 -1.02
N GLY A 104 8.82 -12.43 -1.20
CA GLY A 104 9.13 -13.00 -2.50
C GLY A 104 9.72 -11.93 -3.42
N THR A 105 9.28 -11.92 -4.68
CA THR A 105 9.71 -10.89 -5.65
C THR A 105 8.91 -9.62 -5.44
N VAL A 106 9.59 -8.55 -5.03
CA VAL A 106 9.06 -7.18 -5.00
C VAL A 106 9.52 -6.45 -6.25
N VAL A 107 8.63 -5.67 -6.86
CA VAL A 107 8.96 -4.83 -8.02
C VAL A 107 8.59 -3.38 -7.78
N TYR A 108 9.36 -2.50 -8.40
CA TYR A 108 9.20 -1.05 -8.34
C TYR A 108 9.71 -0.41 -9.64
N PRO A 109 9.15 0.72 -10.06
CA PRO A 109 9.52 1.34 -11.34
C PRO A 109 10.87 2.04 -11.32
N THR A 110 11.57 1.97 -12.44
CA THR A 110 12.74 2.82 -12.74
C THR A 110 12.29 4.23 -13.13
N ALA A 111 13.24 5.16 -13.33
CA ALA A 111 12.92 6.47 -13.91
C ALA A 111 12.23 6.35 -15.29
N SER A 112 12.66 5.40 -16.13
CA SER A 112 12.00 5.12 -17.40
C SER A 112 10.61 4.50 -17.22
N GLY A 113 10.42 3.66 -16.19
CA GLY A 113 9.12 3.12 -15.81
C GLY A 113 8.14 4.19 -15.36
N MET A 114 8.61 5.14 -14.54
CA MET A 114 7.81 6.29 -14.10
C MET A 114 7.38 7.17 -15.27
N ALA A 115 8.32 7.52 -16.15
CA ALA A 115 8.01 8.30 -17.34
C ALA A 115 7.08 7.53 -18.31
N ALA A 116 7.20 6.21 -18.38
CA ALA A 116 6.28 5.37 -19.17
C ALA A 116 4.87 5.27 -18.58
N ALA A 117 4.73 5.44 -17.26
CA ALA A 117 3.45 5.49 -16.56
C ALA A 117 2.86 6.89 -16.45
N ALA A 118 3.55 7.92 -16.94
CA ALA A 118 3.04 9.28 -16.92
C ALA A 118 1.72 9.33 -17.70
N ALA A 119 0.67 9.81 -17.05
CA ALA A 119 -0.65 10.00 -17.66
C ALA A 119 -1.10 11.46 -17.45
N PRO A 120 -1.79 12.05 -18.44
CA PRO A 120 -2.35 13.40 -18.28
C PRO A 120 -3.21 13.52 -17.02
N GLY A 121 -3.04 14.61 -16.28
CA GLY A 121 -3.76 14.87 -15.03
C GLY A 121 -3.14 14.23 -13.78
N LEU A 122 -2.21 13.28 -13.91
CA LEU A 122 -1.44 12.77 -12.78
C LEU A 122 -0.19 13.64 -12.52
N PRO A 123 0.21 13.83 -11.25
CA PRO A 123 1.43 14.57 -10.94
C PRO A 123 2.68 13.81 -11.37
N GLU A 124 3.72 14.56 -11.74
CA GLU A 124 5.03 13.98 -12.02
C GLU A 124 5.66 13.42 -10.74
N LEU A 125 5.98 12.13 -10.77
CA LEU A 125 6.60 11.42 -9.66
C LEU A 125 8.02 11.00 -10.02
N ARG A 126 8.96 11.25 -9.10
CA ARG A 126 10.34 10.79 -9.24
C ARG A 126 10.44 9.30 -8.96
N ALA A 127 11.38 8.59 -9.58
CA ALA A 127 11.66 7.21 -9.21
C ALA A 127 12.12 7.11 -7.75
N LEU A 128 11.78 6.01 -7.08
CA LEU A 128 12.16 5.74 -5.70
C LEU A 128 12.66 4.31 -5.61
N VAL A 129 13.84 4.12 -5.03
CA VAL A 129 14.30 2.79 -4.62
C VAL A 129 13.73 2.54 -3.22
N PRO A 130 12.82 1.56 -3.05
CA PRO A 130 12.19 1.31 -1.77
C PRO A 130 13.19 0.74 -0.75
N SER A 131 13.29 1.34 0.43
CA SER A 131 14.05 0.75 1.54
C SER A 131 13.36 -0.52 2.07
N GLU A 132 14.17 -1.50 2.46
CA GLU A 132 13.71 -2.79 3.00
C GLU A 132 13.05 -2.63 4.37
N GLU A 133 13.59 -1.76 5.23
CA GLU A 133 13.08 -1.48 6.58
C GLU A 133 11.60 -1.07 6.58
N ARG A 134 11.18 -0.29 5.57
CA ARG A 134 9.79 0.20 5.42
C ARG A 134 8.94 -0.65 4.47
N MET A 135 9.46 -1.79 3.99
CA MET A 135 8.78 -2.55 2.95
C MET A 135 7.46 -3.16 3.44
N LEU A 136 7.40 -3.65 4.69
CA LEU A 136 6.16 -4.20 5.25
C LEU A 136 5.03 -3.16 5.22
N HIS A 137 5.28 -1.96 5.77
CA HIS A 137 4.35 -0.84 5.73
C HIS A 137 3.91 -0.53 4.29
N ARG A 138 4.88 -0.38 3.38
CA ARG A 138 4.59 -0.04 1.99
C ARG A 138 3.71 -1.08 1.29
N LEU A 139 3.98 -2.37 1.50
CA LEU A 139 3.21 -3.45 0.90
C LEU A 139 1.81 -3.58 1.51
N LEU A 140 1.65 -3.31 2.82
CA LEU A 140 0.33 -3.24 3.46
C LEU A 140 -0.51 -2.07 2.92
N VAL A 141 0.09 -0.88 2.79
CA VAL A 141 -0.56 0.29 2.18
C VAL A 141 -0.96 -0.01 0.73
N ALA A 142 -0.05 -0.59 -0.06
CA ALA A 142 -0.33 -0.97 -1.44
C ALA A 142 -1.49 -1.98 -1.51
N GLU A 143 -1.51 -2.99 -0.65
CA GLU A 143 -2.57 -3.99 -0.63
C GLU A 143 -3.93 -3.41 -0.21
N ALA A 144 -3.97 -2.54 0.81
CA ALA A 144 -5.18 -1.83 1.21
C ALA A 144 -5.75 -0.98 0.05
N ALA A 145 -4.89 -0.25 -0.65
CA ALA A 145 -5.28 0.53 -1.81
C ALA A 145 -5.76 -0.35 -2.98
N LEU A 146 -5.13 -1.50 -3.24
CA LEU A 146 -5.58 -2.46 -4.26
C LEU A 146 -6.96 -3.03 -3.93
N ARG A 147 -7.23 -3.36 -2.66
CA ARG A 147 -8.56 -3.83 -2.21
C ARG A 147 -9.65 -2.78 -2.46
N MET A 148 -9.36 -1.50 -2.21
CA MET A 148 -10.30 -0.40 -2.49
C MET A 148 -10.49 -0.22 -4.00
N ARG A 149 -9.40 -0.22 -4.78
CA ARG A 149 -9.47 -0.11 -6.24
C ARG A 149 -10.26 -1.24 -6.89
N ALA A 150 -10.12 -2.47 -6.38
CA ALA A 150 -10.89 -3.64 -6.84
C ALA A 150 -12.40 -3.48 -6.62
N ARG A 151 -12.83 -2.61 -5.71
CA ARG A 151 -14.23 -2.24 -5.46
C ARG A 151 -14.68 -1.00 -6.25
N GLY A 152 -13.88 -0.55 -7.22
CA GLY A 152 -14.16 0.63 -8.03
C GLY A 152 -13.83 1.97 -7.35
N VAL A 153 -13.23 1.96 -6.17
CA VAL A 153 -12.87 3.18 -5.44
C VAL A 153 -11.60 3.81 -6.02
N ARG A 154 -11.61 5.12 -6.23
CA ARG A 154 -10.40 5.86 -6.61
C ARG A 154 -9.50 6.04 -5.39
N VAL A 155 -8.21 5.76 -5.56
CA VAL A 155 -7.20 5.93 -4.51
C VAL A 155 -6.12 6.90 -4.97
N VAL A 156 -5.62 7.71 -4.04
CA VAL A 156 -4.55 8.68 -4.26
C VAL A 156 -3.44 8.43 -3.24
N ALA A 157 -2.25 8.08 -3.72
CA ALA A 157 -1.13 7.73 -2.84
C ALA A 157 -0.49 8.97 -2.20
N GLU A 158 0.14 8.79 -1.02
CA GLU A 158 0.90 9.84 -0.32
C GLU A 158 1.86 10.61 -1.26
N ARG A 159 2.54 9.90 -2.17
CA ARG A 159 3.50 10.49 -3.09
C ARG A 159 2.85 11.46 -4.08
N GLN A 160 1.64 11.14 -4.55
CA GLN A 160 0.87 12.02 -5.43
C GLN A 160 0.40 13.26 -4.66
N MET A 161 -0.14 13.05 -3.46
CA MET A 161 -0.56 14.14 -2.56
C MET A 161 0.59 15.11 -2.28
N ARG A 162 1.76 14.58 -1.89
CA ARG A 162 2.97 15.38 -1.66
C ARG A 162 3.45 16.10 -2.91
N ALA A 163 3.35 15.48 -4.09
CA ALA A 163 3.82 16.09 -5.33
C ALA A 163 3.01 17.35 -5.66
N VAL A 164 1.68 17.30 -5.55
CA VAL A 164 0.81 18.46 -5.82
C VAL A 164 0.83 19.50 -4.71
N GLU A 165 0.91 19.08 -3.43
CA GLU A 165 0.95 19.99 -2.28
C GLU A 165 2.29 20.74 -2.13
N ARG A 166 3.34 20.27 -2.81
CA ARG A 166 4.66 20.93 -2.88
C ARG A 166 4.79 21.91 -4.04
N ALA A 167 3.79 22.02 -4.91
CA ALA A 167 3.78 23.04 -5.95
C ALA A 167 3.93 24.43 -5.32
N ASN A 168 4.62 25.35 -6.00
CA ASN A 168 4.81 26.72 -5.54
C ASN A 168 3.61 27.58 -5.96
N ASP A 169 2.43 27.27 -5.42
CA ASP A 169 1.16 27.94 -5.67
C ASP A 169 0.33 28.05 -4.38
N SER A 170 -0.86 28.64 -4.47
CA SER A 170 -1.79 28.79 -3.34
C SER A 170 -2.61 27.52 -3.01
N GLY A 171 -2.29 26.37 -3.63
CA GLY A 171 -3.07 25.13 -3.55
C GLY A 171 -3.81 24.77 -4.85
N GLN A 172 -3.62 25.54 -5.93
CA GLN A 172 -4.32 25.36 -7.22
C GLN A 172 -4.00 24.02 -7.91
N ALA A 173 -2.74 23.57 -7.89
CA ALA A 173 -2.35 22.27 -8.43
C ALA A 173 -3.03 21.12 -7.64
N ALA A 174 -3.09 21.24 -6.32
CA ALA A 174 -3.76 20.27 -5.47
C ALA A 174 -5.28 20.26 -5.69
N GLU A 175 -5.92 21.43 -5.85
CA GLU A 175 -7.34 21.52 -6.21
C GLU A 175 -7.64 20.88 -7.57
N THR A 176 -6.83 21.21 -8.58
CA THR A 176 -6.98 20.68 -9.94
C THR A 176 -6.88 19.15 -9.93
N PHE A 177 -5.92 18.63 -9.16
CA PHE A 177 -5.76 17.20 -8.99
C PHE A 177 -6.90 16.56 -8.18
N ALA A 178 -7.40 17.23 -7.14
CA ALA A 178 -8.58 16.78 -6.40
C ALA A 178 -9.82 16.68 -7.32
N ARG A 179 -10.08 17.69 -8.15
CA ARG A 179 -11.13 17.67 -9.18
C ARG A 179 -10.94 16.51 -10.16
N PHE A 180 -9.71 16.31 -10.66
CA PHE A 180 -9.37 15.20 -11.55
C PHE A 180 -9.65 13.83 -10.90
N CYS A 181 -9.35 13.68 -9.61
CA CYS A 181 -9.61 12.47 -8.84
C CYS A 181 -11.09 12.26 -8.48
N GLY A 182 -11.98 13.21 -8.83
CA GLY A 182 -13.40 13.12 -8.56
C GLY A 182 -13.83 13.67 -7.19
N VAL A 183 -13.01 14.48 -6.53
CA VAL A 183 -13.44 15.22 -5.33
C VAL A 183 -14.49 16.24 -5.73
N ALA A 184 -15.56 16.30 -4.95
CA ALA A 184 -16.69 17.19 -5.11
C ALA A 184 -16.33 18.62 -4.67
N VAL A 185 -15.37 19.24 -5.36
CA VAL A 185 -15.05 20.66 -5.19
C VAL A 185 -16.20 21.53 -5.71
N ALA A 186 -16.46 22.68 -5.08
CA ALA A 186 -17.47 23.63 -5.53
C ALA A 186 -17.40 23.89 -7.06
N GLY A 187 -18.56 23.73 -7.72
CA GLY A 187 -18.70 23.87 -9.18
C GLY A 187 -18.16 22.70 -10.01
N SER A 188 -17.68 21.61 -9.40
CA SER A 188 -17.30 20.40 -10.14
C SER A 188 -18.51 19.54 -10.50
N PRO A 189 -18.44 18.70 -11.55
CA PRO A 189 -19.48 17.73 -11.86
C PRO A 189 -19.82 16.82 -10.67
N ALA A 190 -18.79 16.38 -9.94
CA ALA A 190 -18.96 15.54 -8.75
C ALA A 190 -19.76 16.24 -7.64
N ALA A 191 -19.61 17.56 -7.46
CA ALA A 191 -20.40 18.30 -6.49
C ALA A 191 -21.90 18.32 -6.83
N GLY A 192 -22.22 18.48 -8.12
CA GLY A 192 -23.60 18.38 -8.61
C GLY A 192 -24.18 16.97 -8.53
N GLU A 193 -23.40 15.96 -8.93
CA GLU A 193 -23.82 14.54 -8.93
C GLU A 193 -24.10 14.03 -7.51
N PHE A 194 -23.20 14.31 -6.56
CA PHE A 194 -23.31 13.79 -5.20
C PHE A 194 -24.06 14.72 -4.24
N GLY A 195 -24.32 15.97 -4.63
CA GLY A 195 -24.99 16.97 -3.78
C GLY A 195 -24.16 17.38 -2.58
N VAL A 196 -22.83 17.41 -2.72
CA VAL A 196 -21.87 17.68 -1.64
C VAL A 196 -20.81 18.65 -2.13
N SER A 197 -20.22 19.44 -1.23
CA SER A 197 -19.05 20.27 -1.55
C SER A 197 -17.97 20.05 -0.51
N VAL A 198 -16.78 19.67 -0.96
CA VAL A 198 -15.58 19.54 -0.13
C VAL A 198 -14.80 20.84 -0.21
N SER A 199 -14.47 21.40 0.96
CA SER A 199 -13.60 22.56 1.11
C SER A 199 -12.26 22.11 1.71
N PRO A 200 -11.13 22.71 1.29
CA PRO A 200 -9.83 22.36 1.84
C PRO A 200 -9.69 22.91 3.26
N THR A 201 -8.85 22.27 4.09
CA THR A 201 -8.38 22.90 5.33
C THR A 201 -7.32 23.95 4.97
N VAL A 202 -7.32 25.09 5.63
CA VAL A 202 -6.28 26.11 5.48
C VAL A 202 -5.18 25.87 6.52
N ASP A 203 -3.92 25.81 6.11
CA ASP A 203 -2.80 25.67 7.03
C ASP A 203 -2.47 26.98 7.77
N GLY A 204 -1.55 26.91 8.74
CA GLY A 204 -1.14 28.08 9.53
C GLY A 204 -0.48 29.21 8.73
N ASN A 205 -0.14 28.99 7.46
CA ASN A 205 0.38 30.00 6.54
C ASN A 205 -0.71 30.57 5.61
N GLY A 206 -1.97 30.20 5.80
CA GLY A 206 -3.08 30.64 4.96
C GLY A 206 -3.21 29.88 3.63
N ARG A 207 -2.47 28.77 3.44
CA ARG A 207 -2.52 27.99 2.20
C ARG A 207 -3.58 26.90 2.27
N ALA A 208 -4.40 26.77 1.22
CA ALA A 208 -5.37 25.69 1.09
C ALA A 208 -4.67 24.34 0.91
N ARG A 209 -5.08 23.34 1.71
CA ARG A 209 -4.61 21.96 1.70
C ARG A 209 -5.76 21.03 1.36
N TRP A 210 -5.63 20.32 0.25
CA TRP A 210 -6.65 19.43 -0.31
C TRP A 210 -6.44 17.96 0.06
N PHE A 211 -5.21 17.63 0.48
CA PHE A 211 -4.85 16.27 0.84
C PHE A 211 -4.06 16.21 2.13
N GLY A 212 -3.21 17.22 2.37
CA GLY A 212 -2.48 17.36 3.62
C GLY A 212 -3.40 17.81 4.75
N VAL A 213 -3.19 17.26 5.93
CA VAL A 213 -3.88 17.65 7.16
C VAL A 213 -2.93 18.52 7.98
N PRO A 214 -3.27 19.79 8.25
CA PRO A 214 -2.49 20.63 9.15
C PRO A 214 -2.39 20.00 10.54
N VAL A 215 -1.17 19.89 11.06
CA VAL A 215 -0.87 19.36 12.40
C VAL A 215 0.18 20.23 13.06
N GLY A 216 0.24 20.24 14.39
CA GLY A 216 1.35 20.87 15.10
C GLY A 216 1.50 22.37 14.81
N MET A 217 2.71 22.77 14.41
CA MET A 217 3.08 24.18 14.17
C MET A 217 2.57 24.68 12.80
N ALA A 218 2.60 26.01 12.60
CA ALA A 218 2.19 26.62 11.34
C ALA A 218 2.97 26.05 10.14
N GLY A 219 2.24 25.50 9.17
CA GLY A 219 2.80 24.90 7.94
C GLY A 219 3.22 23.43 8.06
N GLU A 220 3.16 22.82 9.25
CA GLU A 220 3.37 21.38 9.38
C GLU A 220 2.14 20.60 8.88
N LEU A 221 2.41 19.56 8.10
CA LEU A 221 1.39 18.72 7.49
C LEU A 221 1.62 17.26 7.81
N HIS A 222 0.53 16.59 8.13
CA HIS A 222 0.42 15.15 8.07
C HIS A 222 -0.21 14.75 6.74
N TRP A 223 0.30 13.69 6.11
CA TRP A 223 -0.31 13.12 4.92
C TRP A 223 -0.81 11.72 5.26
N PRO A 224 -2.06 11.39 4.91
CA PRO A 224 -2.51 10.00 4.95
C PRO A 224 -1.59 9.11 4.12
N ASP A 225 -1.47 7.83 4.48
CA ASP A 225 -0.74 6.85 3.65
C ASP A 225 -1.34 6.78 2.23
N PHE A 226 -2.67 6.89 2.15
CA PHE A 226 -3.39 7.22 0.93
C PHE A 226 -4.78 7.77 1.25
N THR A 227 -5.43 8.37 0.26
CA THR A 227 -6.85 8.74 0.35
C THR A 227 -7.66 7.92 -0.62
N ALA A 228 -8.90 7.63 -0.24
CA ALA A 228 -9.93 7.03 -1.06
C ALA A 228 -11.00 8.08 -1.36
N ILE A 229 -11.47 8.15 -2.61
CA ILE A 229 -12.52 9.09 -3.02
C ILE A 229 -13.84 8.33 -3.10
N VAL A 230 -14.76 8.64 -2.20
CA VAL A 230 -16.03 7.92 -2.02
C VAL A 230 -17.18 8.92 -2.06
N GLY A 231 -18.04 8.81 -3.08
CA GLY A 231 -19.18 9.74 -3.27
C GLY A 231 -18.75 11.20 -3.29
N GLY A 232 -17.66 11.50 -4.00
CA GLY A 232 -17.07 12.85 -4.08
C GLY A 232 -16.30 13.32 -2.85
N ARG A 233 -16.27 12.54 -1.76
CA ARG A 233 -15.62 12.92 -0.50
C ARG A 233 -14.27 12.24 -0.31
N ILE A 234 -13.40 12.88 0.45
CA ILE A 234 -12.09 12.35 0.83
C ILE A 234 -12.24 11.46 2.07
N VAL A 235 -11.81 10.22 1.96
CA VAL A 235 -11.62 9.29 3.08
C VAL A 235 -10.13 9.06 3.24
N ALA A 236 -9.55 9.48 4.36
CA ALA A 236 -8.16 9.24 4.67
C ALA A 236 -7.97 7.79 5.14
N VAL A 237 -6.87 7.15 4.74
CA VAL A 237 -6.51 5.81 5.20
C VAL A 237 -5.11 5.83 5.79
N GLU A 238 -4.99 5.30 6.99
CA GLU A 238 -3.78 5.23 7.79
C GLU A 238 -3.45 3.78 8.07
N MET A 239 -2.21 3.37 7.78
CA MET A 239 -1.67 2.07 8.11
C MET A 239 -0.68 2.23 9.26
N GLU A 240 -1.11 2.06 10.52
CA GLU A 240 -0.21 2.22 11.65
C GLU A 240 0.19 0.86 12.24
N ILE A 241 1.34 0.35 11.81
CA ILE A 241 1.85 -0.92 12.31
C ILE A 241 2.86 -0.79 13.45
N THR A 242 3.33 0.42 13.76
CA THR A 242 4.35 0.64 14.80
C THR A 242 3.81 1.60 15.86
N HIS A 243 3.97 1.24 17.13
CA HIS A 243 3.57 2.12 18.21
C HIS A 243 4.28 3.48 18.13
N LYS A 244 3.51 4.57 18.23
CA LYS A 244 4.01 5.95 18.29
C LYS A 244 3.83 6.49 19.70
N GLU A 245 4.70 7.41 20.09
CA GLU A 245 4.52 8.18 21.32
C GLU A 245 3.15 8.87 21.35
N ARG A 246 2.49 8.83 22.51
CA ARG A 246 1.11 9.32 22.69
C ARG A 246 0.92 10.74 22.18
N TRP A 247 1.85 11.65 22.51
CA TRP A 247 1.76 13.06 22.12
C TRP A 247 1.79 13.23 20.59
N ARG A 248 2.58 12.40 19.88
CA ARG A 248 2.70 12.44 18.42
C ARG A 248 1.44 11.92 17.75
N MET A 249 0.83 10.87 18.31
CA MET A 249 -0.45 10.35 17.83
C MET A 249 -1.57 11.38 18.03
N LEU A 250 -1.62 12.02 19.21
CA LEU A 250 -2.60 13.07 19.51
C LEU A 250 -2.53 14.27 18.56
N GLN A 251 -1.33 14.69 18.13
CA GLN A 251 -1.19 15.76 17.14
C GLN A 251 -1.86 15.41 15.81
N VAL A 252 -1.65 14.20 15.31
CA VAL A 252 -2.26 13.71 14.07
C VAL A 252 -3.79 13.60 14.21
N LEU A 253 -4.26 12.99 15.30
CA LEU A 253 -5.70 12.82 15.55
C LEU A 253 -6.42 14.17 15.68
N ARG A 254 -5.80 15.17 16.32
CA ARG A 254 -6.35 16.54 16.39
C ARG A 254 -6.43 17.21 15.03
N GLY A 255 -5.40 17.08 14.19
CA GLY A 255 -5.44 17.59 12.82
C GLY A 255 -6.57 16.98 12.00
N TYR A 256 -6.77 15.66 12.14
CA TYR A 256 -7.89 14.99 11.50
C TYR A 256 -9.24 15.44 12.06
N LYS A 257 -9.37 15.63 13.38
CA LYS A 257 -10.58 16.17 13.99
C LYS A 257 -11.00 17.49 13.34
N LEU A 258 -10.08 18.44 13.27
CA LEU A 258 -10.33 19.74 12.66
C LEU A 258 -10.70 19.62 11.18
N SER A 259 -10.04 18.73 10.44
CA SER A 259 -10.32 18.51 9.02
C SER A 259 -11.67 17.82 8.77
N ILE A 260 -12.12 16.99 9.72
CA ILE A 260 -13.45 16.38 9.68
C ILE A 260 -14.53 17.41 10.01
N GLU A 261 -14.35 18.18 11.08
CA GLU A 261 -15.27 19.24 11.49
C GLU A 261 -15.43 20.32 10.41
N ALA A 262 -14.36 20.60 9.66
CA ALA A 262 -14.38 21.50 8.51
C ALA A 262 -15.00 20.90 7.23
N GLY A 263 -15.35 19.60 7.23
CA GLY A 263 -15.89 18.91 6.06
C GLY A 263 -14.87 18.63 4.95
N HIS A 264 -13.57 18.83 5.21
CA HIS A 264 -12.48 18.52 4.28
C HIS A 264 -12.29 17.00 4.14
N VAL A 265 -12.22 16.30 5.28
CA VAL A 265 -12.08 14.83 5.33
C VAL A 265 -13.38 14.25 5.88
N ALA A 266 -14.02 13.35 5.14
CA ALA A 266 -15.30 12.77 5.57
C ALA A 266 -15.12 11.68 6.63
N GLN A 267 -14.03 10.92 6.54
CA GLN A 267 -13.74 9.81 7.44
C GLN A 267 -12.24 9.49 7.42
N VAL A 268 -11.72 8.98 8.54
CA VAL A 268 -10.40 8.36 8.62
C VAL A 268 -10.55 6.88 8.94
N LEU A 269 -9.91 6.04 8.14
CA LEU A 269 -9.83 4.59 8.33
C LEU A 269 -8.43 4.23 8.81
N TRP A 270 -8.32 3.77 10.05
CA TRP A 270 -7.09 3.29 10.65
C TRP A 270 -7.03 1.77 10.53
N GLU A 271 -6.05 1.26 9.80
CA GLU A 271 -5.67 -0.15 9.78
C GLU A 271 -4.39 -0.32 10.61
N VAL A 272 -4.49 -1.03 11.73
CA VAL A 272 -3.49 -0.94 12.80
C VAL A 272 -3.11 -2.29 13.40
N THR A 273 -1.93 -2.38 14.02
CA THR A 273 -1.57 -3.53 14.85
C THR A 273 -2.30 -3.50 16.21
N PRO A 274 -2.43 -4.64 16.91
CA PRO A 274 -3.15 -4.70 18.19
C PRO A 274 -2.69 -3.67 19.23
N ASP A 275 -1.39 -3.42 19.35
CA ASP A 275 -0.85 -2.42 20.29
C ASP A 275 -1.33 -1.00 19.98
N VAL A 276 -1.38 -0.65 18.70
CA VAL A 276 -1.88 0.66 18.25
C VAL A 276 -3.40 0.72 18.36
N GLN A 277 -4.09 -0.38 18.10
CA GLN A 277 -5.53 -0.48 18.32
C GLN A 277 -5.88 -0.20 19.78
N MET A 278 -5.19 -0.84 20.73
CA MET A 278 -5.35 -0.57 22.16
C MET A 278 -5.06 0.90 22.51
N GLN A 279 -4.06 1.51 21.90
CA GLN A 279 -3.75 2.92 22.10
C GLN A 279 -4.90 3.84 21.62
N LEU A 280 -5.49 3.55 20.47
CA LEU A 280 -6.56 4.36 19.88
C LEU A 280 -7.92 4.14 20.54
N GLU A 281 -8.32 2.88 20.71
CA GLU A 281 -9.63 2.45 21.19
C GLU A 281 -9.75 2.43 22.71
N GLY A 282 -8.66 2.08 23.39
CA GLY A 282 -8.67 1.69 24.78
C GLY A 282 -8.55 0.18 24.95
N ARG A 283 -8.69 -0.29 26.18
CA ARG A 283 -8.57 -1.71 26.51
C ARG A 283 -9.43 -2.07 27.71
N ARG A 284 -9.73 -3.35 27.88
CA ARG A 284 -10.38 -3.84 29.10
C ARG A 284 -9.35 -3.93 30.24
N GLY A 285 -9.55 -3.12 31.28
CA GLY A 285 -8.82 -3.13 32.54
C GLY A 285 -9.51 -3.99 33.61
N ALA A 286 -8.98 -3.96 34.83
CA ALA A 286 -9.54 -4.70 35.97
C ALA A 286 -10.88 -4.12 36.44
N ASP A 287 -11.01 -2.79 36.44
CA ASP A 287 -12.16 -2.05 36.96
C ASP A 287 -13.19 -1.67 35.88
N GLY A 288 -12.96 -2.06 34.62
CA GLY A 288 -13.81 -1.68 33.51
C GLY A 288 -13.05 -1.46 32.21
N TRP A 289 -13.55 -0.58 31.36
CA TRP A 289 -12.87 -0.16 30.14
C TRP A 289 -11.97 1.04 30.42
N ASP A 290 -10.70 0.94 30.03
CA ASP A 290 -9.72 2.02 30.05
C ASP A 290 -9.74 2.72 28.69
N ASP A 291 -10.09 4.00 28.65
CA ASP A 291 -10.23 4.78 27.42
C ASP A 291 -8.92 4.98 26.65
N GLY A 292 -9.03 4.93 25.32
CA GLY A 292 -7.97 5.28 24.38
C GLY A 292 -8.03 6.73 23.89
N LEU A 293 -7.11 7.08 22.99
CA LEU A 293 -6.98 8.45 22.47
C LEU A 293 -8.21 8.95 21.70
N LEU A 294 -9.02 8.05 21.13
CA LEU A 294 -10.23 8.45 20.42
C LEU A 294 -11.34 8.89 21.38
N ALA A 295 -11.44 8.26 22.56
CA ALA A 295 -12.36 8.70 23.61
C ALA A 295 -11.92 10.05 24.20
N ASP A 296 -10.61 10.24 24.45
CA ASP A 296 -10.05 11.54 24.89
C ASP A 296 -10.42 12.71 23.98
N LEU A 297 -10.56 12.43 22.67
CA LEU A 297 -10.88 13.42 21.65
C LEU A 297 -12.38 13.49 21.34
N GLY A 298 -13.22 12.71 22.03
CA GLY A 298 -14.67 12.69 21.87
C GLY A 298 -15.17 12.00 20.59
N PHE A 299 -14.36 11.13 19.98
CA PHE A 299 -14.79 10.31 18.84
C PHE A 299 -15.51 9.02 19.27
N LEU A 300 -15.26 8.58 20.50
CA LEU A 300 -15.86 7.40 21.12
C LEU A 300 -16.46 7.79 22.47
N GLU A 301 -17.47 7.02 22.89
CA GLU A 301 -18.05 7.18 24.23
C GLU A 301 -17.06 6.68 25.29
N SER A 302 -16.91 7.46 26.36
CA SER A 302 -15.99 7.16 27.45
C SER A 302 -16.49 5.98 28.28
N GLY A 303 -15.58 5.09 28.68
CA GLY A 303 -15.85 3.94 29.55
C GLY A 303 -16.56 2.77 28.86
N GLN A 304 -16.67 2.76 27.54
CA GLN A 304 -17.33 1.69 26.78
C GLN A 304 -16.46 1.09 25.68
N VAL A 305 -16.63 -0.21 25.46
CA VAL A 305 -16.02 -0.90 24.31
C VAL A 305 -16.58 -0.30 23.02
N PRO A 306 -15.73 0.07 22.04
CA PRO A 306 -16.21 0.66 20.79
C PRO A 306 -17.08 -0.31 19.98
N ASP A 307 -18.28 0.14 19.61
CA ASP A 307 -19.14 -0.56 18.65
C ASP A 307 -18.90 -0.04 17.23
N TRP A 308 -18.14 -0.82 16.46
CA TRP A 308 -17.82 -0.55 15.05
C TRP A 308 -18.92 -0.99 14.07
N SER A 309 -20.02 -1.57 14.54
CA SER A 309 -21.20 -1.83 13.71
C SER A 309 -21.96 -0.53 13.37
N VAL A 310 -21.80 0.50 14.20
CA VAL A 310 -22.37 1.83 13.99
C VAL A 310 -21.74 2.48 12.76
N LYS A 311 -22.57 2.71 11.73
CA LYS A 311 -22.14 3.35 10.48
C LYS A 311 -21.96 4.86 10.66
N GLY A 312 -21.11 5.46 9.84
CA GLY A 312 -20.93 6.91 9.77
C GLY A 312 -20.00 7.51 10.82
N ARG A 313 -19.30 6.69 11.61
CA ARG A 313 -18.27 7.20 12.55
C ARG A 313 -17.17 7.94 11.78
N PRO A 314 -16.73 9.13 12.24
CA PRO A 314 -15.72 9.94 11.56
C PRO A 314 -14.32 9.31 11.58
N MET A 315 -14.03 8.49 12.59
CA MET A 315 -12.82 7.67 12.66
C MET A 315 -13.22 6.23 12.90
N VAL A 316 -12.63 5.30 12.15
CA VAL A 316 -12.86 3.86 12.28
C VAL A 316 -11.53 3.18 12.42
N VAL A 317 -11.39 2.32 13.41
CA VAL A 317 -10.18 1.52 13.64
C VAL A 317 -10.47 0.07 13.27
N ARG A 318 -9.50 -0.57 12.63
CA ARG A 318 -9.55 -1.97 12.18
C ARG A 318 -8.19 -2.60 12.34
N ALA A 319 -8.17 -3.90 12.58
CA ALA A 319 -6.93 -4.66 12.50
C ALA A 319 -6.33 -4.55 11.08
N ALA A 320 -5.03 -4.27 11.01
CA ALA A 320 -4.27 -4.37 9.77
C ALA A 320 -4.30 -5.82 9.27
N GLN A 321 -4.50 -5.98 7.97
CA GLN A 321 -4.60 -7.31 7.35
C GLN A 321 -3.62 -7.42 6.19
N GLY A 322 -2.87 -8.53 6.16
CA GLY A 322 -2.16 -8.98 4.97
C GLY A 322 -2.91 -10.14 4.33
N ARG A 323 -3.31 -10.01 3.06
CA ARG A 323 -3.88 -11.06 2.22
C ARG A 323 -2.80 -11.80 1.46
N ASP A 324 -1.77 -11.09 1.01
CA ASP A 324 -0.54 -11.71 0.52
C ASP A 324 0.09 -12.53 1.66
N GLU A 325 0.27 -13.83 1.45
CA GLU A 325 0.76 -14.78 2.47
C GLU A 325 2.09 -14.31 3.11
N GLY A 326 2.96 -13.70 2.31
CA GLY A 326 4.22 -13.13 2.76
C GLY A 326 4.07 -11.90 3.64
N VAL A 327 3.21 -10.97 3.22
CA VAL A 327 2.86 -9.77 3.99
C VAL A 327 2.16 -10.15 5.29
N ARG A 328 1.22 -11.12 5.24
CA ARG A 328 0.54 -11.67 6.42
C ARG A 328 1.53 -12.24 7.41
N TYR A 329 2.45 -13.09 6.96
CA TYR A 329 3.52 -13.61 7.80
C TYR A 329 4.34 -12.50 8.45
N ALA A 330 4.80 -11.52 7.67
CA ALA A 330 5.65 -10.45 8.18
C ALA A 330 4.91 -9.57 9.20
N LEU A 331 3.60 -9.35 9.00
CA LEU A 331 2.73 -8.70 9.97
C LEU A 331 2.59 -9.55 11.24
N SER A 332 2.33 -10.86 11.13
CA SER A 332 2.30 -11.76 12.29
C SER A 332 3.62 -11.74 13.06
N GLN A 333 4.78 -11.76 12.40
CA GLN A 333 6.07 -11.69 13.10
C GLN A 333 6.26 -10.39 13.88
N LYS A 334 5.58 -9.32 13.48
CA LYS A 334 5.60 -8.02 14.16
C LYS A 334 4.66 -7.98 15.37
N THR A 335 3.50 -8.63 15.28
CA THR A 335 2.48 -8.65 16.35
C THR A 335 2.67 -9.76 17.37
N LEU A 336 3.28 -10.87 16.97
CA LEU A 336 3.51 -12.01 17.85
C LEU A 336 4.55 -11.69 18.94
N PRO A 337 4.32 -12.17 20.18
CA PRO A 337 5.34 -12.19 21.22
C PRO A 337 6.64 -12.84 20.72
N PRO A 338 7.83 -12.41 21.19
CA PRO A 338 9.10 -12.98 20.75
C PRO A 338 9.18 -14.50 20.83
N SER A 339 8.51 -15.12 21.82
CA SER A 339 8.46 -16.57 22.04
C SER A 339 7.64 -17.34 20.99
N LEU A 340 6.80 -16.65 20.21
CA LEU A 340 5.94 -17.23 19.17
C LEU A 340 6.42 -16.88 17.75
N ARG A 341 7.45 -16.04 17.61
CA ARG A 341 8.06 -15.74 16.33
C ARG A 341 8.74 -16.98 15.78
N CYS A 342 8.58 -17.23 14.49
CA CYS A 342 9.00 -18.47 13.86
C CYS A 342 9.34 -18.28 12.38
N SER A 343 9.90 -19.32 11.75
CA SER A 343 10.19 -19.30 10.32
C SER A 343 8.92 -19.29 9.47
N TYR A 344 9.00 -18.76 8.25
CA TYR A 344 7.89 -18.75 7.28
C TYR A 344 7.27 -20.13 7.06
N ARG A 345 8.09 -21.18 6.98
CA ARG A 345 7.62 -22.56 6.80
C ARG A 345 6.78 -23.03 7.99
N LEU A 346 7.27 -22.80 9.21
CA LEU A 346 6.59 -23.22 10.43
C LEU A 346 5.29 -22.43 10.64
N TRP A 347 5.35 -21.11 10.44
CA TRP A 347 4.16 -20.25 10.47
C TRP A 347 3.09 -20.73 9.49
N ARG A 348 3.47 -21.10 8.27
CA ARG A 348 2.53 -21.62 7.26
C ARG A 348 1.90 -22.95 7.67
N GLN A 349 2.64 -23.83 8.33
CA GLN A 349 2.09 -25.07 8.88
C GLN A 349 1.06 -24.76 9.97
N TRP A 350 1.38 -23.85 10.89
CA TRP A 350 0.43 -23.42 11.93
C TRP A 350 -0.82 -22.77 11.33
N LEU A 351 -0.67 -21.97 10.29
CA LEU A 351 -1.79 -21.35 9.60
C LEU A 351 -2.73 -22.38 8.98
N GLN A 352 -2.20 -23.43 8.36
CA GLN A 352 -3.01 -24.53 7.81
C GLN A 352 -3.79 -25.28 8.89
N VAL A 353 -3.20 -25.48 10.07
CA VAL A 353 -3.89 -26.11 11.20
C VAL A 353 -5.03 -25.20 11.68
N TRP A 354 -4.78 -23.90 11.84
CA TRP A 354 -5.80 -22.93 12.24
C TRP A 354 -6.97 -22.86 11.25
N GLU A 355 -6.69 -22.84 9.94
CA GLU A 355 -7.74 -22.84 8.90
C GLU A 355 -8.64 -24.09 8.95
N GLN A 356 -8.14 -25.19 9.54
CA GLN A 356 -8.89 -26.43 9.72
C GLN A 356 -9.58 -26.53 11.09
N ASP A 357 -9.13 -25.77 12.10
CA ASP A 357 -9.61 -25.83 13.49
C ASP A 357 -11.00 -25.21 13.68
N ALA A 358 -11.59 -24.62 12.63
CA ALA A 358 -12.90 -23.95 12.64
C ALA A 358 -13.07 -22.92 13.80
N SER A 359 -11.96 -22.41 14.32
CA SER A 359 -11.92 -21.45 15.41
C SER A 359 -12.54 -20.12 14.96
N ALA A 360 -13.33 -19.51 15.85
CA ALA A 360 -13.83 -18.15 15.65
C ALA A 360 -12.78 -17.07 15.97
N LEU A 361 -11.62 -17.46 16.51
CA LEU A 361 -10.52 -16.55 16.84
C LEU A 361 -9.68 -16.25 15.60
N GLU A 362 -9.18 -15.02 15.54
CA GLU A 362 -8.14 -14.65 14.57
C GLU A 362 -6.85 -15.46 14.83
N PHE A 363 -6.05 -15.64 13.79
CA PHE A 363 -4.90 -16.54 13.81
C PHE A 363 -3.91 -16.24 14.95
N GLU A 364 -3.56 -14.98 15.15
CA GLU A 364 -2.65 -14.56 16.22
C GLU A 364 -3.25 -14.80 17.61
N GLU A 365 -4.55 -14.52 17.80
CA GLU A 365 -5.25 -14.76 19.07
C GLU A 365 -5.32 -16.25 19.39
N TRP A 366 -5.57 -17.07 18.37
CA TRP A 366 -5.57 -18.52 18.46
C TRP A 366 -4.18 -19.05 18.86
N LEU A 367 -3.11 -18.55 18.26
CA LEU A 367 -1.73 -18.92 18.61
C LEU A 367 -1.37 -18.55 20.05
N MET A 368 -1.88 -17.44 20.58
CA MET A 368 -1.60 -17.01 21.95
C MET A 368 -2.31 -17.85 23.02
N ARG A 369 -3.21 -18.78 22.66
CA ARG A 369 -3.87 -19.67 23.62
C ARG A 369 -2.88 -20.73 24.13
N PRO A 370 -2.74 -20.92 25.45
CA PRO A 370 -1.81 -21.90 26.02
C PRO A 370 -2.01 -23.34 25.50
N ARG A 371 -3.26 -23.77 25.30
CA ARG A 371 -3.58 -25.12 24.80
C ARG A 371 -3.13 -25.33 23.35
N THR A 372 -3.31 -24.32 22.50
CA THR A 372 -2.90 -24.35 21.09
C THR A 372 -1.40 -24.57 20.95
N MET A 373 -0.59 -23.84 21.73
CA MET A 373 0.87 -23.99 21.66
C MET A 373 1.36 -25.37 22.08
N THR A 374 0.70 -26.00 23.05
CA THR A 374 1.01 -27.38 23.45
C THR A 374 0.72 -28.35 22.30
N GLN A 375 -0.41 -28.20 21.62
CA GLN A 375 -0.78 -29.03 20.46
C GLN A 375 0.19 -28.85 19.28
N LEU A 376 0.50 -27.60 18.90
CA LEU A 376 1.41 -27.30 17.80
C LEU A 376 2.82 -27.83 18.02
N ARG A 377 3.31 -27.79 19.28
CA ARG A 377 4.61 -28.37 19.64
C ARG A 377 4.60 -29.89 19.54
N ALA A 378 3.51 -30.55 19.92
CA ALA A 378 3.38 -32.01 19.79
C ALA A 378 3.33 -32.47 18.32
N MET A 379 2.82 -31.65 17.40
CA MET A 379 2.80 -31.93 15.95
C MET A 379 4.14 -31.67 15.24
N SER A 380 5.05 -30.96 15.89
CA SER A 380 6.35 -30.56 15.31
C SER A 380 7.51 -31.48 15.73
N GLN A 381 7.23 -32.48 16.58
CA GLN A 381 8.09 -33.62 16.89
C GLN A 381 7.76 -34.77 15.95
#